data_AF-A0AAE1KKS4-F1
#
_entry.id   AF-A0AAE1KKS4-F1
#
_cell.length_a   1.000
_cell.length_b   1.000
_cell.length_c   1.000
_cell.angle_alpha   90.00
_cell.angle_beta   90.00
_cell.angle_gamma   90.00
#
_symmetry.space_group_name_H-M   'P 1'
#
loop_
_entity.id
_entity.type
_entity.pdbx_description
1 polymer ?
#
loop_
_entity_poly.entity_id
_entity_poly.type
_entity_poly.pdbx_seq_one_letter_code
_entity_poly.pdbx_strand_id
1 'polypeptide(L)'
;MDHRQCIRCAALAVVFSLLDDEENEEQPARIWTRPWLSRRKEESVYYRLVRELSLEDPQTLNQWIRLNKTQYHHLLDLVTPLIKKKTTRMREPVSPSERLMITLRYLATGNVVFCLS
;
A
#
# COMPACT_ATOMS: atom_id res chain seq x y z
N MET A 1 -23.44 53.01 17.53
CA MET A 1 -22.76 52.30 16.42
C MET A 1 -22.52 53.33 15.33
N ASP A 2 -21.30 53.83 15.25
CA ASP A 2 -21.01 55.03 14.46
C ASP A 2 -21.00 54.69 12.97
N HIS A 3 -21.77 55.43 12.19
CA HIS A 3 -21.92 55.24 10.73
C HIS A 3 -20.57 55.16 9.99
N ARG A 4 -19.56 55.91 10.49
CA ARG A 4 -18.18 55.90 9.99
C ARG A 4 -17.46 54.56 10.23
N GLN A 5 -17.79 53.87 11.32
CA GLN A 5 -17.28 52.53 11.62
C GLN A 5 -17.84 51.51 10.62
N CYS A 6 -19.13 51.59 10.32
CA CYS A 6 -19.79 50.71 9.36
C CYS A 6 -19.24 50.89 7.94
N ILE A 7 -19.01 52.14 7.51
CA ILE A 7 -18.40 52.43 6.20
C ILE A 7 -16.99 51.84 6.11
N ARG A 8 -16.17 51.98 7.16
CA ARG A 8 -14.81 51.41 7.19
C ARG A 8 -14.81 49.89 7.13
N CYS A 9 -15.71 49.24 7.85
CA CYS A 9 -15.84 47.78 7.83
C CYS A 9 -16.30 47.29 6.45
N ALA A 10 -17.25 47.97 5.81
CA ALA A 10 -17.69 47.64 4.46
C ALA A 10 -16.58 47.83 3.42
N ALA A 11 -15.82 48.92 3.51
CA ALA A 11 -14.69 49.17 2.61
C ALA A 11 -13.57 48.13 2.77
N LEU A 12 -13.25 47.73 4.00
CA LEU A 12 -12.28 46.66 4.28
C LEU A 12 -12.74 45.31 3.75
N ALA A 13 -14.03 44.97 3.92
CA ALA A 13 -14.59 43.72 3.42
C ALA A 13 -14.54 43.66 1.89
N VAL A 14 -14.85 44.76 1.20
CA VAL A 14 -14.75 44.87 -0.26
C VAL A 14 -13.31 44.74 -0.72
N VAL A 15 -12.36 45.45 -0.09
CA VAL A 15 -10.93 45.33 -0.42
C VAL A 15 -10.41 43.91 -0.19
N PHE A 16 -10.80 43.25 0.91
CA PHE A 16 -10.43 41.87 1.19
C PHE A 16 -10.94 40.92 0.11
N SER A 17 -12.21 41.06 -0.29
CA SER A 17 -12.80 40.24 -1.37
C SER A 17 -12.20 40.51 -2.75
N LEU A 18 -11.68 41.72 -3.00
CA LEU A 18 -10.99 42.08 -4.26
C LEU A 18 -9.52 41.64 -4.28
N LEU A 19 -8.98 41.16 -3.15
CA LEU A 19 -7.62 40.64 -3.02
C LEU A 19 -7.58 39.11 -2.93
N ASP A 20 -8.74 38.43 -2.90
CA ASP A 20 -8.87 36.97 -2.85
C ASP A 20 -8.81 36.29 -4.25
N ASP A 21 -8.34 37.02 -5.28
CA ASP A 21 -8.10 36.47 -6.63
C ASP A 21 -6.67 35.90 -6.77
N GLU A 22 -6.14 35.26 -5.73
CA GLU A 22 -5.12 34.23 -5.94
C GLU A 22 -5.86 32.91 -6.11
N GLU A 23 -6.18 32.57 -7.37
CA GLU A 23 -6.38 31.18 -7.78
C GLU A 23 -5.12 30.41 -7.36
N ASN A 24 -5.12 29.92 -6.12
CA ASN A 24 -4.23 28.88 -5.67
C ASN A 24 -4.59 27.68 -6.54
N GLU A 25 -3.92 27.54 -7.69
CA GLU A 25 -3.75 26.25 -8.33
C GLU A 25 -3.09 25.35 -7.28
N GLU A 26 -3.91 24.72 -6.45
CA GLU A 26 -3.49 23.79 -5.43
C GLU A 26 -2.65 22.73 -6.15
N GLN A 27 -1.33 22.78 -5.96
CA GLN A 27 -0.45 21.78 -6.53
C GLN A 27 -0.98 20.41 -6.10
N PRO A 28 -1.17 19.46 -7.05
CA PRO A 28 -1.83 18.21 -6.74
C PRO A 28 -1.08 17.55 -5.58
N ALA A 29 -1.79 17.36 -4.46
CA ALA A 29 -1.22 16.80 -3.26
C ALA A 29 -0.45 15.51 -3.61
N ARG A 30 0.79 15.40 -3.12
CA ARG A 30 1.64 14.23 -3.40
C ARG A 30 0.88 12.95 -3.06
N ILE A 31 0.61 12.12 -4.07
CA ILE A 31 -0.07 10.84 -3.88
C ILE A 31 0.84 9.91 -3.07
N TRP A 32 0.56 9.77 -1.77
CA TRP A 32 1.33 8.92 -0.84
C TRP A 32 1.23 7.43 -1.20
N THR A 33 0.07 6.97 -1.67
CA THR A 33 -0.15 5.58 -2.10
C THR A 33 -1.02 5.58 -3.34
N ARG A 34 -0.60 4.83 -4.37
CA ARG A 34 -1.38 4.69 -5.61
C ARG A 34 -2.71 3.99 -5.30
N PRO A 35 -3.85 4.40 -5.88
CA PRO A 35 -5.16 3.82 -5.58
C PRO A 35 -5.22 2.29 -5.70
N TRP A 36 -4.57 1.73 -6.72
CA TRP A 36 -4.50 0.27 -6.92
C TRP A 36 -3.75 -0.47 -5.80
N LEU A 37 -2.77 0.17 -5.14
CA LEU A 37 -2.08 -0.41 -3.98
C LEU A 37 -2.96 -0.43 -2.72
N SER A 38 -3.96 0.45 -2.65
CA SER A 38 -4.94 0.46 -1.55
C SER A 38 -5.84 -0.78 -1.60
N ARG A 39 -6.13 -1.29 -2.79
CA ARG A 39 -6.97 -2.49 -3.01
C ARG A 39 -6.22 -3.82 -2.86
N ARG A 40 -4.94 -3.80 -2.40
CA ARG A 40 -4.10 -5.00 -2.30
C ARG A 40 -4.79 -6.16 -1.55
N LYS A 41 -5.50 -5.87 -0.46
CA LYS A 41 -6.13 -6.92 0.36
C LYS A 41 -7.13 -7.79 -0.41
N GLU A 42 -7.72 -7.24 -1.46
CA GLU A 42 -8.75 -7.91 -2.27
C GLU A 42 -8.16 -8.34 -3.62
N GLU A 43 -7.34 -7.50 -4.24
CA GLU A 43 -6.85 -7.70 -5.60
C GLU A 43 -5.43 -8.27 -5.70
N SER A 44 -4.72 -8.50 -4.59
CA SER A 44 -3.36 -9.04 -4.71
C SER A 44 -3.38 -10.49 -5.19
N VAL A 45 -2.32 -10.83 -5.94
CA VAL A 45 -2.05 -12.20 -6.38
C VAL A 45 -2.08 -13.16 -5.18
N TYR A 46 -1.57 -12.74 -4.02
CA TYR A 46 -1.63 -13.58 -2.84
C TYR A 46 -3.07 -13.88 -2.41
N TYR A 47 -3.90 -12.86 -2.18
CA TYR A 47 -5.26 -13.07 -1.66
C TYR A 47 -6.19 -13.77 -2.65
N ARG A 48 -5.99 -13.56 -3.96
CA ARG A 48 -6.81 -14.18 -5.00
C ARG A 48 -6.26 -15.54 -5.45
N LEU A 49 -5.06 -15.54 -6.04
CA LEU A 49 -4.48 -16.74 -6.67
C LEU A 49 -4.12 -17.83 -5.65
N VAL A 50 -3.52 -17.49 -4.51
CA VAL A 50 -3.16 -18.52 -3.51
C VAL A 50 -4.41 -19.14 -2.91
N ARG A 51 -5.46 -18.35 -2.71
CA ARG A 51 -6.75 -18.85 -2.22
C ARG A 51 -7.40 -19.80 -3.22
N GLU A 52 -7.47 -19.40 -4.49
CA GLU A 52 -8.02 -20.23 -5.58
C GLU A 52 -7.21 -21.51 -5.75
N LEU A 53 -5.89 -21.42 -5.88
CA LEU A 53 -5.01 -22.59 -6.02
C LEU A 53 -5.06 -23.50 -4.79
N SER A 54 -5.14 -22.96 -3.57
CA SER A 54 -5.23 -23.81 -2.38
C SER A 54 -6.54 -24.59 -2.30
N LEU A 55 -7.60 -24.17 -3.01
CA LEU A 55 -8.89 -24.85 -3.03
C LEU A 55 -9.03 -25.80 -4.22
N GLU A 56 -8.60 -25.36 -5.41
CA GLU A 56 -8.82 -26.08 -6.66
C GLU A 56 -7.63 -26.98 -7.05
N ASP A 57 -6.39 -26.50 -6.86
CA ASP A 57 -5.19 -27.23 -7.28
C ASP A 57 -3.96 -26.95 -6.37
N PRO A 58 -3.86 -27.66 -5.24
CA PRO A 58 -2.72 -27.51 -4.34
C PRO A 58 -1.40 -28.02 -4.94
N GLN A 59 -1.43 -28.86 -5.98
CA GLN A 59 -0.22 -29.35 -6.63
C GLN A 59 0.43 -28.25 -7.45
N THR A 60 -0.37 -27.50 -8.22
CA THR A 60 0.11 -26.31 -8.94
C THR A 60 0.64 -25.26 -7.99
N LEU A 61 0.00 -25.05 -6.83
CA LEU A 61 0.55 -24.17 -5.79
C LEU A 61 1.94 -24.63 -5.34
N ASN A 62 2.10 -25.92 -5.02
CA ASN A 62 3.38 -26.46 -4.58
C ASN A 62 4.47 -26.31 -5.65
N GLN A 63 4.14 -26.50 -6.94
CA GLN A 63 5.07 -26.27 -8.05
C GLN A 63 5.42 -24.78 -8.18
N TRP A 64 4.44 -23.89 -7.96
CA TRP A 64 4.61 -22.44 -8.09
C TRP A 64 5.61 -21.86 -7.08
N ILE A 65 5.62 -22.39 -5.85
CA ILE A 65 6.56 -22.00 -4.78
C ILE A 65 7.68 -23.01 -4.52
N ARG A 66 7.69 -24.16 -5.20
CA ARG A 66 8.59 -25.30 -4.99
C ARG A 66 8.65 -25.80 -3.54
N LEU A 67 7.54 -25.69 -2.81
CA LEU A 67 7.40 -26.12 -1.41
C LEU A 67 6.02 -26.74 -1.20
N ASN A 68 5.95 -27.73 -0.31
CA ASN A 68 4.67 -28.28 0.14
C ASN A 68 4.01 -27.34 1.15
N LYS A 69 2.68 -27.40 1.25
CA LYS A 69 1.89 -26.63 2.24
C LYS A 69 2.42 -26.74 3.67
N THR A 70 2.78 -27.94 4.13
CA THR A 70 3.32 -28.15 5.49
C THR A 70 4.67 -27.48 5.69
N GLN A 71 5.57 -27.59 4.71
CA GLN A 71 6.87 -26.92 4.72
C GLN A 71 6.73 -25.40 4.70
N TYR A 72 5.78 -24.89 3.90
CA TYR A 72 5.47 -23.47 3.85
C TYR A 72 4.99 -22.94 5.22
N HIS A 73 4.06 -23.63 5.88
CA HIS A 73 3.59 -23.22 7.21
C HIS A 73 4.70 -23.30 8.26
N HIS A 74 5.49 -24.36 8.26
CA HIS A 74 6.62 -24.50 9.18
C HIS A 74 7.65 -23.37 8.98
N LEU A 75 7.98 -23.05 7.72
CA LEU A 75 8.87 -21.94 7.39
C LEU A 75 8.27 -20.59 7.80
N LEU A 76 6.96 -20.42 7.60
CA LEU A 76 6.26 -19.22 7.98
C LEU A 76 6.34 -18.98 9.49
N ASP A 77 6.16 -20.01 10.32
CA ASP A 77 6.24 -19.89 11.77
C ASP A 77 7.64 -19.46 12.22
N LEU A 78 8.69 -20.02 11.61
CA LEU A 78 10.08 -19.67 11.90
C LEU A 78 10.45 -18.25 11.47
N VAL A 79 9.96 -17.83 10.29
CA VAL A 79 10.38 -16.56 9.67
C VAL A 79 9.49 -15.40 10.12
N THR A 80 8.23 -15.65 10.51
CA THR A 80 7.28 -14.62 10.98
C THR A 80 7.88 -13.66 12.00
N PRO A 81 8.57 -14.09 13.08
CA PRO A 81 9.16 -13.14 14.03
C PRO A 81 10.23 -12.23 13.39
N LEU A 82 10.90 -12.68 12.32
CA LEU A 82 11.96 -11.94 11.64
C LEU A 82 11.42 -10.96 10.60
N ILE A 83 10.30 -11.29 9.93
CA ILE A 83 9.75 -10.49 8.83
C ILE A 83 8.52 -9.67 9.21
N LYS A 84 8.00 -9.80 10.43
CA LYS A 84 6.86 -9.03 10.89
C LYS A 84 7.23 -7.55 11.00
N LYS A 85 6.50 -6.71 10.26
CA LYS A 85 6.63 -5.25 10.34
C LYS A 85 5.67 -4.69 11.39
N LYS A 86 6.07 -3.59 12.03
CA LYS A 86 5.22 -2.83 12.95
C LYS A 86 4.10 -2.15 12.17
N THR A 87 2.87 -2.23 12.67
CA THR A 87 1.73 -1.50 12.12
C THR A 87 1.94 0.00 12.33
N THR A 88 1.75 0.78 11.28
CA THR A 88 1.82 2.26 11.34
C THR A 88 0.44 2.83 11.05
N ARG A 89 0.16 4.04 11.56
CA ARG A 89 -1.12 4.74 11.32
C ARG A 89 -1.36 5.08 9.84
N MET A 90 -0.28 5.23 9.06
CA MET A 90 -0.36 5.67 7.67
C MET A 90 -0.61 4.53 6.69
N ARG A 91 -0.12 3.33 6.99
CA ARG A 91 -0.24 2.17 6.08
C ARG A 91 -0.13 0.86 6.85
N GLU A 92 -1.01 -0.05 6.51
CA GLU A 92 -0.96 -1.41 6.99
C GLU A 92 0.21 -2.17 6.33
N PRO A 93 1.07 -2.84 7.12
CA PRO A 93 2.17 -3.61 6.58
C PRO A 93 1.66 -4.82 5.78
N VAL A 94 2.44 -5.22 4.78
CA VAL A 94 2.22 -6.50 4.07
C VAL A 94 2.34 -7.63 5.09
N SER A 95 1.38 -8.57 5.07
CA SER A 95 1.38 -9.69 6.00
C SER A 95 2.66 -10.54 5.85
N PRO A 96 3.17 -11.17 6.93
CA PRO A 96 4.31 -12.06 6.85
C PRO A 96 4.13 -13.18 5.83
N SER A 97 2.93 -13.73 5.72
CA SER A 97 2.59 -14.78 4.76
C SER A 97 2.64 -14.29 3.31
N GLU A 98 2.06 -13.13 3.01
CA GLU A 98 2.13 -12.53 1.67
C GLU A 98 3.57 -12.21 1.28
N ARG A 99 4.37 -11.66 2.22
CA ARG A 99 5.80 -11.41 2.00
C ARG A 99 6.55 -12.69 1.69
N LEU A 100 6.37 -13.73 2.50
CA LEU A 100 7.06 -15.01 2.31
C LEU A 100 6.69 -15.64 0.96
N MET A 101 5.41 -15.63 0.60
CA MET A 101 4.94 -16.16 -0.69
C MET A 101 5.61 -15.47 -1.89
N ILE A 102 5.68 -14.13 -1.88
CA ILE A 102 6.32 -13.36 -2.95
C ILE A 102 7.81 -13.70 -3.03
N THR A 103 8.49 -13.78 -1.88
CA THR A 103 9.91 -14.16 -1.82
C THR A 103 10.13 -15.57 -2.35
N LEU A 104 9.31 -16.55 -1.94
CA LEU A 104 9.41 -17.92 -2.43
C LEU A 104 9.18 -18.00 -3.93
N ARG A 105 8.20 -17.27 -4.47
CA ARG A 105 7.97 -17.20 -5.92
C ARG A 105 9.18 -16.63 -6.65
N TYR A 106 9.79 -15.56 -6.12
CA TYR A 106 11.01 -14.99 -6.68
C TYR A 106 12.17 -16.00 -6.69
N LEU A 107 12.40 -16.67 -5.56
CA LEU A 107 13.44 -17.70 -5.43
C LEU A 107 13.18 -18.91 -6.36
N ALA A 108 11.93 -19.37 -6.44
CA ALA A 108 11.51 -20.48 -7.29
C ALA A 108 11.61 -20.19 -8.80
N THR A 109 11.61 -18.92 -9.19
CA THR A 109 11.77 -18.51 -10.60
C THR A 109 13.23 -18.57 -11.04
N GLY A 110 14.19 -18.77 -10.13
CA GLY A 110 15.60 -18.95 -10.48
C GLY A 110 16.39 -17.65 -10.65
N ASN A 111 15.82 -16.50 -10.27
CA ASN A 111 16.56 -15.23 -10.19
C ASN A 111 17.37 -15.17 -8.89
N VAL A 112 18.24 -16.17 -8.68
CA VAL A 112 19.46 -15.95 -7.91
C VAL A 112 20.33 -15.04 -8.78
N VAL A 113 20.15 -13.73 -8.61
CA VAL A 113 20.89 -12.70 -9.35
C VAL A 113 22.38 -13.06 -9.34
N PHE A 114 22.90 -13.43 -10.51
CA PHE A 114 24.29 -13.28 -10.95
C PHE A 114 25.32 -13.02 -9.85
N CYS A 115 25.64 -14.05 -9.07
CA CYS A 115 26.82 -14.05 -8.22
C CYS A 115 27.56 -15.37 -8.42
N LEU A 116 28.09 -15.58 -9.62
CA LEU A 116 29.20 -16.47 -9.99
C LEU A 116 29.44 -16.32 -11.51
N SER A 117 30.07 -15.21 -11.93
CA SER A 117 30.92 -15.08 -13.14
C SER A 117 31.66 -13.75 -13.06
#